data_AF-A0A7C1BK00-F1
#
_entry.id   AF-A0A7C1BK00-F1
#
_cell.length_a   1.000
_cell.length_b   1.000
_cell.length_c   1.000
_cell.angle_alpha   90.00
_cell.angle_beta   90.00
_cell.angle_gamma   90.00
#
_symmetry.space_group_name_H-M   'P 1'
#
loop_
_entity.id
_entity.type
_entity.pdbx_description
1 polymer ?
#
loop_
_entity_poly.entity_id
_entity_poly.type
_entity_poly.pdbx_seq_one_letter_code
_entity_poly.pdbx_strand_id
1 'polypeptide(L)'
;MSIVKPPSFKELVKTYGSPKNAILHLIENGFTPEQIEWKMGIPYHRIRLYMEGIEPESGMPFSRIVKVYERLAILRGKKGKETELAKFFKNPELTLEKKTRFALGVFTEENLKIGPGLIERSISLATGAPISQVKKLLIDYGEHGEVVYLLKKPKEPELTLNEVYEAIRLLPRLKRIRERELHVSSLLRISTPTEAKYIVRLLLGDLKLGYHTRTVIRAAARAYEVPSELIENACAILGLTKGITLASEGLLKLSQIKIRPGQFIRPQLAHLYEP
;
A
#
# COMPACT_ATOMS: atom_id res chain seq x y z
N MET A 1 -35.73 34.58 3.79
CA MET A 1 -34.70 33.80 4.52
C MET A 1 -33.37 34.01 3.82
N SER A 2 -32.39 34.64 4.46
CA SER A 2 -31.04 34.74 3.91
C SER A 2 -30.50 33.33 3.71
N ILE A 3 -30.23 32.95 2.45
CA ILE A 3 -29.61 31.66 2.13
C ILE A 3 -28.17 31.76 2.62
N VAL A 4 -27.94 31.35 3.86
CA VAL A 4 -26.58 31.22 4.39
C VAL A 4 -25.92 30.07 3.63
N LYS A 5 -24.94 30.39 2.79
CA LYS A 5 -24.20 29.39 2.05
C LYS A 5 -23.42 28.54 3.08
N PRO A 6 -23.52 27.20 3.03
CA PRO A 6 -22.73 26.36 3.92
C PRO A 6 -21.24 26.64 3.73
N PRO A 7 -20.44 26.62 4.81
CA PRO A 7 -19.03 26.95 4.75
C PRO A 7 -18.29 25.98 3.84
N SER A 8 -17.31 26.50 3.09
CA SER A 8 -16.43 25.65 2.29
C SER A 8 -15.50 24.83 3.20
N PHE A 9 -14.97 23.71 2.71
CA PHE A 9 -14.01 22.94 3.51
C PHE A 9 -12.78 23.76 3.91
N LYS A 10 -12.31 24.67 3.04
CA LYS A 10 -11.21 25.58 3.37
C LYS A 10 -11.56 26.53 4.53
N GLU A 11 -12.80 27.00 4.61
CA GLU A 11 -13.27 27.81 5.74
C GLU A 11 -13.32 26.97 7.02
N LEU A 12 -13.84 25.74 6.95
CA LEU A 12 -13.82 24.83 8.09
C LEU A 12 -12.39 24.56 8.59
N VAL A 13 -11.44 24.31 7.68
CA VAL A 13 -10.02 24.13 8.06
C VAL A 13 -9.45 25.37 8.74
N LYS A 14 -9.81 26.58 8.29
CA LYS A 14 -9.38 27.82 8.96
C LYS A 14 -10.00 27.95 10.36
N THR A 15 -11.27 27.57 10.53
CA THR A 15 -11.99 27.66 11.81
C THR A 15 -11.47 26.63 12.83
N TYR A 16 -11.22 25.39 12.41
CA TYR A 16 -10.82 24.29 13.30
C TYR A 16 -9.31 24.00 13.30
N GLY A 17 -8.53 24.79 12.57
CA GLY A 17 -7.06 24.77 12.54
C GLY A 17 -6.43 23.70 11.62
N SER A 18 -7.08 22.55 11.41
CA SER A 18 -6.55 21.48 10.55
C SER A 18 -7.64 20.74 9.75
N PRO A 19 -7.29 20.08 8.63
CA PRO A 19 -8.19 19.19 7.89
C PRO A 19 -8.79 18.11 8.77
N LYS A 20 -8.01 17.51 9.67
CA LYS A 20 -8.48 16.51 10.61
C LYS A 20 -9.56 17.07 11.53
N ASN A 21 -9.30 18.19 12.19
CA ASN A 21 -10.24 18.78 13.15
C ASN A 21 -11.54 19.20 12.45
N ALA A 22 -11.45 19.76 11.24
CA ALA A 22 -12.62 20.08 10.43
C ALA A 22 -13.47 18.83 10.11
N ILE A 23 -12.83 17.72 9.75
CA ILE A 23 -13.51 16.45 9.50
C ILE A 23 -14.14 15.87 10.77
N LEU A 24 -13.39 15.83 11.87
CA LEU A 24 -13.91 15.32 13.16
C LEU A 24 -15.12 16.13 13.61
N HIS A 25 -15.07 17.45 13.48
CA HIS A 25 -16.21 18.31 13.75
C HIS A 25 -17.44 17.96 12.89
N LEU A 26 -17.27 17.73 11.58
CA LEU A 26 -18.38 17.31 10.72
C LEU A 26 -18.98 15.96 11.15
N ILE A 27 -18.13 15.00 11.53
CA ILE A 27 -18.57 13.70 12.04
C ILE A 27 -19.35 13.86 13.37
N GLU A 28 -18.86 14.69 14.30
CA GLU A 28 -19.53 15.00 15.57
C GLU A 28 -20.91 15.65 15.36
N ASN A 29 -21.06 16.46 14.31
CA ASN A 29 -22.34 17.04 13.90
C ASN A 29 -23.23 16.08 13.09
N GLY A 30 -22.89 14.79 13.03
CA GLY A 30 -23.73 13.74 12.45
C GLY A 30 -23.59 13.55 10.94
N PHE A 31 -22.61 14.17 10.27
CA PHE A 31 -22.35 13.89 8.86
C PHE A 31 -21.71 12.50 8.70
N THR A 32 -22.15 11.73 7.72
CA THR A 32 -21.47 10.48 7.36
C THR A 32 -20.25 10.75 6.46
N PRO A 33 -19.24 9.86 6.43
CA PRO A 33 -18.09 10.01 5.52
C PRO A 33 -18.49 10.15 4.04
N GLU A 34 -19.56 9.47 3.61
CA GLU A 34 -20.11 9.57 2.26
C GLU A 34 -20.71 10.96 1.99
N GLN A 35 -21.44 11.52 2.97
CA GLN A 35 -21.99 12.88 2.87
C GLN A 35 -20.88 13.92 2.83
N ILE A 36 -19.80 13.72 3.59
CA ILE A 36 -18.63 14.61 3.55
C ILE A 36 -17.93 14.52 2.20
N GLU A 37 -17.69 13.31 1.66
CA GLU A 37 -17.09 13.17 0.32
C GLU A 37 -17.93 13.89 -0.74
N TRP A 38 -19.26 13.69 -0.72
CA TRP A 38 -20.16 14.30 -1.69
C TRP A 38 -20.26 15.83 -1.55
N LYS A 39 -20.38 16.36 -0.33
CA LYS A 39 -20.58 17.80 -0.09
C LYS A 39 -19.28 18.61 -0.15
N MET A 40 -18.17 18.03 0.33
CA MET A 40 -16.90 18.74 0.50
C MET A 40 -15.86 18.37 -0.57
N GLY A 41 -16.12 17.34 -1.38
CA GLY A 41 -15.19 16.88 -2.42
C GLY A 41 -13.92 16.22 -1.85
N ILE A 42 -13.95 15.80 -0.59
CA ILE A 42 -12.79 15.19 0.07
C ILE A 42 -12.85 13.68 -0.17
N PRO A 43 -11.79 13.06 -0.72
CA PRO A 43 -11.78 11.62 -0.93
C PRO A 43 -12.11 10.84 0.34
N TYR A 44 -13.06 9.90 0.26
CA TYR A 44 -13.48 9.00 1.33
C TYR A 44 -12.31 8.42 2.13
N HIS A 45 -11.27 7.92 1.46
CA HIS A 45 -10.13 7.32 2.16
C HIS A 45 -9.36 8.31 3.04
N ARG A 46 -9.26 9.59 2.64
CA ARG A 46 -8.68 10.65 3.47
C ARG A 46 -9.54 10.93 4.70
N ILE A 47 -10.87 10.96 4.54
CA ILE A 47 -11.82 11.12 5.65
C ILE A 47 -11.61 9.99 6.67
N ARG A 48 -11.50 8.74 6.21
CA ARG A 48 -11.27 7.57 7.08
C ARG A 48 -9.93 7.66 7.82
N LEU A 49 -8.86 8.14 7.17
CA LEU A 49 -7.58 8.38 7.84
C LEU A 49 -7.70 9.42 8.96
N TYR A 50 -8.37 10.55 8.69
CA TYR A 50 -8.57 11.60 9.69
C TYR A 50 -9.41 11.13 10.89
N MET A 51 -10.44 10.30 10.65
CA MET A 51 -11.24 9.69 11.73
C MET A 51 -10.40 8.81 12.67
N GLU A 52 -9.31 8.22 12.17
CA GLU A 52 -8.37 7.41 12.94
C GLU A 52 -7.20 8.23 13.50
N GLY A 53 -7.29 9.56 13.36
CA GLY A 53 -6.28 10.50 13.80
C GLY A 53 -5.01 10.52 12.95
N ILE A 54 -5.02 9.88 11.78
CA ILE A 54 -3.89 9.80 10.86
C ILE A 54 -3.96 10.98 9.88
N GLU A 55 -2.95 11.85 9.94
CA GLU A 55 -2.73 12.90 8.94
C GLU A 55 -1.54 12.48 8.08
N PRO A 56 -1.74 11.91 6.87
CA PRO A 56 -0.62 11.53 6.03
C PRO A 56 0.15 12.79 5.63
N GLU A 57 1.36 12.94 6.18
CA GLU A 57 2.25 14.06 5.89
C GLU A 57 2.46 14.22 4.39
N SER A 58 2.56 15.47 3.92
CA SER A 58 3.03 15.78 2.58
C SER A 58 4.40 15.12 2.38
N GLY A 59 4.46 14.14 1.49
CA GLY A 59 5.65 13.34 1.27
C GLY A 59 5.92 13.12 -0.21
N MET A 60 6.92 12.28 -0.49
CA MET A 60 7.24 11.83 -1.84
C MET A 60 5.97 11.42 -2.61
N PRO A 61 5.78 11.87 -3.87
CA PRO A 61 4.69 11.39 -4.72
C PRO A 61 4.74 9.87 -4.90
N PHE A 62 3.59 9.20 -4.84
CA PHE A 62 3.50 7.75 -5.03
C PHE A 62 3.96 7.33 -6.44
N SER A 63 3.79 8.21 -7.43
CA SER A 63 4.34 8.04 -8.78
C SER A 63 5.85 7.72 -8.82
N ARG A 64 6.66 8.15 -7.84
CA ARG A 64 8.08 7.75 -7.74
C ARG A 64 8.24 6.25 -7.48
N ILE A 65 7.41 5.66 -6.63
CA ILE A 65 7.40 4.21 -6.37
C ILE A 65 6.91 3.45 -7.60
N VAL A 66 5.86 3.95 -8.27
CA VAL A 66 5.35 3.37 -9.51
C VAL A 66 6.43 3.32 -10.59
N LYS A 67 7.27 4.37 -10.73
CA LYS A 67 8.41 4.34 -11.66
C LYS A 67 9.41 3.22 -11.35
N VAL A 68 9.66 2.94 -10.07
CA VAL A 68 10.51 1.80 -9.66
C VAL A 68 9.86 0.48 -10.06
N TYR A 69 8.55 0.33 -9.85
CA TYR A 69 7.83 -0.87 -10.25
C TYR A 69 7.80 -1.08 -11.76
N GLU A 70 7.52 -0.04 -12.55
CA GLU A 70 7.58 -0.10 -14.02
C GLU A 70 8.98 -0.50 -14.50
N ARG A 71 10.04 0.05 -13.88
CA ARG A 71 11.41 -0.34 -14.17
C ARG A 71 11.66 -1.82 -13.87
N LEU A 72 11.19 -2.29 -12.71
CA LEU A 72 11.32 -3.70 -12.29
C LEU A 72 10.54 -4.66 -13.21
N ALA A 73 9.37 -4.24 -13.71
CA ALA A 73 8.53 -5.03 -14.60
C ALA A 73 9.21 -5.31 -15.95
N ILE A 74 9.97 -4.34 -16.48
CA ILE A 74 10.70 -4.48 -17.75
C ILE A 74 11.94 -5.38 -17.63
N LEU A 75 12.55 -5.46 -16.45
CA LEU A 75 13.76 -6.24 -16.23
C LEU A 75 13.45 -7.75 -16.31
N ARG A 76 14.14 -8.47 -17.21
CA ARG A 76 13.98 -9.93 -17.34
C ARG A 76 14.81 -10.72 -16.32
N GLY A 77 16.03 -10.25 -16.04
CA GLY A 77 17.00 -10.97 -15.21
C GLY A 77 16.82 -10.75 -13.71
N LYS A 78 16.90 -11.83 -12.92
CA LYS A 78 16.90 -11.78 -11.45
C LYS A 78 17.96 -10.83 -10.89
N LYS A 79 19.19 -10.86 -11.43
CA LYS A 79 20.28 -9.96 -11.02
C LYS A 79 19.96 -8.48 -11.30
N GLY A 80 19.28 -8.20 -12.41
CA GLY A 80 18.84 -6.84 -12.74
C GLY A 80 17.83 -6.32 -11.72
N LYS A 81 16.81 -7.12 -11.39
CA LYS A 81 15.81 -6.78 -10.36
C LYS A 81 16.43 -6.60 -8.98
N GLU A 82 17.35 -7.49 -8.59
CA GLU A 82 18.11 -7.37 -7.33
C GLU A 82 18.89 -6.05 -7.27
N THR A 83 19.55 -5.67 -8.36
CA THR A 83 20.32 -4.42 -8.43
C THR A 83 19.41 -3.19 -8.33
N GLU A 84 18.27 -3.21 -9.00
CA GLU A 84 17.31 -2.11 -8.95
C GLU A 84 16.66 -1.99 -7.56
N LEU A 85 16.30 -3.12 -6.93
CA LEU A 85 15.82 -3.14 -5.55
C LEU A 85 16.91 -2.69 -4.56
N ALA A 86 18.18 -3.01 -4.78
CA ALA A 86 19.26 -2.54 -3.91
C ALA A 86 19.39 -1.01 -3.96
N LYS A 87 19.23 -0.39 -5.14
CA LYS A 87 19.14 1.07 -5.27
C LYS A 87 17.94 1.63 -4.51
N PHE A 88 16.79 0.97 -4.61
CA PHE A 88 15.59 1.35 -3.87
C PHE A 88 15.81 1.33 -2.35
N PHE A 89 16.50 0.32 -1.81
CA PHE A 89 16.85 0.26 -0.38
C PHE A 89 17.80 1.39 0.05
N LYS A 90 18.67 1.89 -0.84
CA LYS A 90 19.55 3.03 -0.56
C LYS A 90 18.85 4.40 -0.61
N ASN A 91 17.56 4.48 -0.96
CA ASN A 91 16.84 5.75 -1.06
C ASN A 91 16.72 6.45 0.33
N PRO A 92 17.31 7.64 0.56
CA PRO A 92 17.27 8.29 1.88
C PRO A 92 15.90 8.88 2.24
N GLU A 93 15.02 9.11 1.25
CA GLU A 93 13.70 9.74 1.46
C GLU A 93 12.69 8.80 2.12
N LEU A 94 13.00 7.51 2.29
CA LEU A 94 12.10 6.49 2.84
C LEU A 94 12.65 5.87 4.12
N THR A 95 11.75 5.65 5.07
CA THR A 95 12.06 4.82 6.24
C THR A 95 12.34 3.38 5.82
N LEU A 96 13.15 2.67 6.62
CA LEU A 96 13.47 1.27 6.38
C LEU A 96 12.21 0.40 6.29
N GLU A 97 11.24 0.63 7.16
CA GLU A 97 9.97 -0.10 7.14
C GLU A 97 9.22 0.12 5.82
N LYS A 98 9.10 1.37 5.37
CA LYS A 98 8.42 1.67 4.09
C LYS A 98 9.15 1.03 2.92
N LYS A 99 10.48 1.11 2.86
CA LYS A 99 11.28 0.40 1.83
C LYS A 99 10.96 -1.08 1.82
N THR A 100 11.04 -1.75 2.97
CA THR A 100 10.78 -3.19 3.06
C THR A 100 9.36 -3.54 2.65
N ARG A 101 8.35 -2.82 3.14
CA ARG A 101 6.94 -3.10 2.86
C ARG A 101 6.57 -2.88 1.40
N PHE A 102 7.04 -1.80 0.77
CA PHE A 102 6.84 -1.58 -0.66
C PHE A 102 7.61 -2.58 -1.52
N ALA A 103 8.82 -2.99 -1.12
CA ALA A 103 9.57 -4.02 -1.85
C ALA A 103 8.90 -5.40 -1.77
N LEU A 104 8.32 -5.76 -0.63
CA LEU A 104 7.62 -7.03 -0.43
C LEU A 104 6.18 -7.03 -0.98
N GLY A 105 5.52 -5.87 -1.03
CA GLY A 105 4.09 -5.76 -1.26
C GLY A 105 3.24 -6.14 -0.04
N VAL A 106 3.79 -6.07 1.18
CA VAL A 106 3.12 -6.49 2.43
C VAL A 106 3.11 -5.34 3.45
N PHE A 107 1.91 -4.81 3.75
CA PHE A 107 1.75 -3.55 4.50
C PHE A 107 1.35 -3.75 5.95
N THR A 108 0.76 -4.89 6.25
CA THR A 108 0.30 -5.29 7.59
C THR A 108 0.57 -6.77 7.76
N GLU A 109 0.79 -7.21 9.01
CA GLU A 109 0.79 -8.64 9.33
C GLU A 109 -0.65 -9.17 9.42
N GLU A 110 -1.61 -8.29 9.70
CA GLU A 110 -3.04 -8.58 9.63
C GLU A 110 -3.51 -8.73 8.18
N ASN A 111 -4.50 -9.60 7.96
CA ASN A 111 -5.16 -9.73 6.66
C ASN A 111 -5.90 -8.41 6.32
N LEU A 112 -5.67 -7.88 5.11
CA LEU A 112 -6.32 -6.67 4.62
C LEU A 112 -7.85 -6.82 4.46
N LYS A 113 -8.37 -8.05 4.49
CA LYS A 113 -9.77 -8.42 4.24
C LYS A 113 -10.24 -7.92 2.87
N ILE A 114 -9.34 -8.03 1.89
CA ILE A 114 -9.56 -7.68 0.49
C ILE A 114 -9.49 -8.95 -0.34
N GLY A 115 -10.47 -9.12 -1.23
CA GLY A 115 -10.47 -10.19 -2.23
C GLY A 115 -10.89 -9.66 -3.62
N PRO A 116 -10.77 -10.50 -4.67
CA PRO A 116 -11.03 -10.10 -6.05
C PRO A 116 -12.38 -9.41 -6.27
N GLY A 117 -13.48 -9.96 -5.73
CA GLY A 117 -14.81 -9.38 -5.90
C GLY A 117 -14.98 -7.98 -5.26
N LEU A 118 -14.25 -7.70 -4.18
CA LEU A 118 -14.23 -6.37 -3.56
C LEU A 118 -13.47 -5.38 -4.45
N ILE A 119 -12.33 -5.80 -5.01
CA ILE A 119 -11.57 -5.01 -5.98
C ILE A 119 -12.40 -4.72 -7.23
N GLU A 120 -13.10 -5.70 -7.80
CA GLU A 120 -13.97 -5.50 -8.96
C GLU A 120 -15.04 -4.43 -8.71
N ARG A 121 -15.71 -4.49 -7.54
CA ARG A 121 -16.70 -3.48 -7.15
C ARG A 121 -16.06 -2.12 -6.92
N SER A 122 -14.86 -2.08 -6.33
CA SER A 122 -14.14 -0.83 -6.11
C SER A 122 -13.69 -0.18 -7.42
N ILE A 123 -13.25 -0.98 -8.40
CA ILE A 123 -12.93 -0.50 -9.75
C ILE A 123 -14.17 0.08 -10.40
N SER A 124 -15.30 -0.64 -10.36
CA SER A 124 -16.58 -0.16 -10.90
C SER A 124 -17.00 1.19 -10.29
N LEU A 125 -16.91 1.33 -8.95
CA LEU A 125 -17.20 2.58 -8.24
C LEU A 125 -16.22 3.71 -8.56
N ALA A 126 -14.96 3.40 -8.86
CA ALA A 126 -13.91 4.38 -9.13
C ALA A 126 -13.96 4.91 -10.57
N THR A 127 -14.30 4.06 -11.53
CA THR A 127 -14.27 4.36 -12.97
C THR A 127 -15.64 4.68 -13.55
N GLY A 128 -16.72 4.29 -12.86
CA GLY A 128 -18.09 4.38 -13.36
C GLY A 128 -18.46 3.27 -14.36
N ALA A 129 -17.53 2.36 -14.66
CA ALA A 129 -17.79 1.23 -15.55
C ALA A 129 -18.73 0.21 -14.89
N PRO A 130 -19.66 -0.40 -15.64
CA PRO A 130 -20.50 -1.47 -15.11
C PRO A 130 -19.65 -2.68 -14.72
N ILE A 131 -20.07 -3.41 -13.69
CA ILE A 131 -19.34 -4.57 -13.17
C ILE A 131 -19.13 -5.67 -14.23
N SER A 132 -20.04 -5.78 -15.20
CA SER A 132 -19.92 -6.70 -16.34
C SER A 132 -18.73 -6.37 -17.24
N GLN A 133 -18.46 -5.08 -17.47
CA GLN A 133 -17.29 -4.64 -18.24
C GLN A 133 -15.99 -4.93 -17.48
N VAL A 134 -15.97 -4.70 -16.16
CA VAL A 134 -14.81 -5.03 -15.31
C VAL A 134 -14.48 -6.53 -15.41
N LYS A 135 -15.50 -7.39 -15.28
CA LYS A 135 -15.33 -8.85 -15.40
C LYS A 135 -14.90 -9.29 -16.81
N LYS A 136 -15.45 -8.68 -17.85
CA LYS A 136 -15.04 -8.95 -19.23
C LYS A 136 -13.56 -8.65 -19.43
N LEU A 137 -13.11 -7.45 -19.04
CA LEU A 137 -11.70 -7.09 -19.13
C LEU A 137 -10.80 -8.00 -18.27
N LEU A 138 -11.29 -8.48 -17.12
CA LEU A 138 -10.54 -9.43 -16.30
C LEU A 138 -10.32 -10.76 -17.03
N ILE A 139 -11.31 -11.24 -17.79
CA ILE A 139 -11.16 -12.43 -18.64
C ILE A 139 -10.14 -12.15 -19.76
N ASP A 140 -10.23 -10.99 -20.40
CA ASP A 140 -9.38 -10.65 -21.56
C ASP A 140 -7.92 -10.40 -21.17
N TYR A 141 -7.65 -9.81 -19.99
CA TYR A 141 -6.31 -9.37 -19.57
C TYR A 141 -5.73 -10.12 -18.36
N GLY A 142 -6.53 -10.93 -17.67
CA GLY A 142 -6.10 -11.90 -16.66
C GLY A 142 -5.81 -11.36 -15.26
N GLU A 143 -5.76 -10.04 -15.03
CA GLU A 143 -5.49 -9.49 -13.70
C GLU A 143 -6.09 -8.09 -13.44
N HIS A 144 -6.51 -7.81 -12.21
CA HIS A 144 -7.27 -6.60 -11.85
C HIS A 144 -6.50 -5.29 -12.00
N GLY A 145 -5.16 -5.30 -11.90
CA GLY A 145 -4.30 -4.15 -12.12
C GLY A 145 -4.35 -3.61 -13.56
N GLU A 146 -4.29 -4.49 -14.55
CA GLU A 146 -4.46 -4.14 -15.97
C GLU A 146 -5.89 -3.69 -16.23
N VAL A 147 -6.89 -4.34 -15.62
CA VAL A 147 -8.29 -3.93 -15.77
C VAL A 147 -8.51 -2.49 -15.30
N VAL A 148 -8.02 -2.13 -14.11
CA VAL A 148 -8.15 -0.75 -13.61
C VAL A 148 -7.34 0.23 -14.45
N TYR A 149 -6.15 -0.16 -14.93
CA TYR A 149 -5.33 0.65 -15.83
C TYR A 149 -6.09 1.03 -17.10
N LEU A 150 -6.74 0.05 -17.75
CA LEU A 150 -7.48 0.25 -19.00
C LEU A 150 -8.75 1.10 -18.83
N LEU A 151 -9.42 1.00 -17.68
CA LEU A 151 -10.65 1.74 -17.41
C LEU A 151 -10.41 3.16 -16.89
N LYS A 152 -9.20 3.46 -16.42
CA LYS A 152 -8.85 4.77 -15.87
C LYS A 152 -8.46 5.74 -16.98
N LYS A 153 -9.03 6.93 -16.93
CA LYS A 153 -8.60 8.06 -17.78
C LYS A 153 -7.29 8.67 -17.24
N PRO A 154 -6.43 9.24 -18.11
CA PRO A 154 -5.27 10.01 -17.69
C PRO A 154 -5.65 11.14 -16.73
N LYS A 155 -4.82 11.33 -15.71
CA LYS A 155 -4.96 12.38 -14.69
C LYS A 155 -3.58 12.72 -14.14
N GLU A 156 -3.41 13.92 -13.61
CA GLU A 156 -2.23 14.30 -12.85
C GLU A 156 -2.09 13.49 -11.55
N PRO A 157 -0.86 13.12 -11.14
CA PRO A 157 -0.62 12.38 -9.91
C PRO A 157 -0.86 13.25 -8.68
N GLU A 158 -1.84 12.86 -7.86
CA GLU A 158 -2.21 13.57 -6.62
C GLU A 158 -1.80 12.82 -5.34
N LEU A 159 -1.51 11.51 -5.44
CA LEU A 159 -1.27 10.65 -4.30
C LEU A 159 0.16 10.77 -3.78
N THR A 160 0.29 10.92 -2.46
CA THR A 160 1.57 10.78 -1.78
C THR A 160 1.81 9.32 -1.37
N LEU A 161 3.08 8.96 -1.20
CA LEU A 161 3.47 7.64 -0.72
C LEU A 161 2.90 7.35 0.68
N ASN A 162 2.95 8.33 1.58
CA ASN A 162 2.44 8.21 2.95
C ASN A 162 0.93 7.96 2.95
N GLU A 163 0.21 8.67 2.10
CA GLU A 163 -1.22 8.50 1.93
C GLU A 163 -1.58 7.09 1.46
N VAL A 164 -0.92 6.56 0.42
CA VAL A 164 -1.14 5.18 -0.04
C VAL A 164 -0.78 4.17 1.05
N TYR A 165 0.36 4.39 1.71
CA TYR A 165 0.84 3.51 2.77
C TYR A 165 -0.15 3.40 3.94
N GLU A 166 -0.62 4.52 4.48
CA GLU A 166 -1.58 4.53 5.58
C GLU A 166 -2.98 4.10 5.13
N ALA A 167 -3.40 4.46 3.91
CA ALA A 167 -4.68 4.02 3.37
C ALA A 167 -4.76 2.48 3.27
N ILE A 168 -3.69 1.80 2.85
CA ILE A 168 -3.66 0.33 2.82
C ILE A 168 -3.63 -0.23 4.25
N ARG A 169 -2.81 0.34 5.15
CA ARG A 169 -2.70 -0.11 6.55
C ARG A 169 -3.98 0.03 7.36
N LEU A 170 -4.87 0.95 6.96
CA LEU A 170 -6.14 1.15 7.64
C LEU A 170 -7.18 0.05 7.33
N LEU A 171 -7.05 -0.67 6.21
CA LEU A 171 -8.07 -1.63 5.74
C LEU A 171 -8.50 -2.71 6.75
N PRO A 172 -7.60 -3.32 7.54
CA PRO A 172 -8.00 -4.32 8.55
C PRO A 172 -8.98 -3.79 9.60
N ARG A 173 -8.91 -2.48 9.92
CA ARG A 173 -9.73 -1.80 10.93
C ARG A 173 -11.12 -1.44 10.44
N LEU A 174 -11.29 -1.23 9.12
CA LEU A 174 -12.61 -1.00 8.52
C LEU A 174 -13.47 -2.24 8.79
N LYS A 175 -14.68 -2.09 9.34
CA LYS A 175 -15.47 -3.25 9.79
C LYS A 175 -16.32 -3.81 8.65
N ARG A 176 -16.98 -2.93 7.91
CA ARG A 176 -17.97 -3.31 6.89
C ARG A 176 -17.32 -3.43 5.50
N ILE A 177 -17.82 -4.38 4.70
CA ILE A 177 -17.37 -4.58 3.31
C ILE A 177 -17.56 -3.29 2.49
N ARG A 178 -18.70 -2.61 2.66
CA ARG A 178 -19.00 -1.37 1.94
C ARG A 178 -18.00 -0.26 2.25
N GLU A 179 -17.53 -0.15 3.48
CA GLU A 179 -16.52 0.85 3.87
C GLU A 179 -15.20 0.59 3.15
N ARG A 180 -14.79 -0.68 3.04
CA ARG A 180 -13.58 -1.07 2.29
C ARG A 180 -13.73 -0.79 0.80
N GLU A 181 -14.90 -1.07 0.21
CA GLU A 181 -15.18 -0.76 -1.20
C GLU A 181 -15.10 0.74 -1.47
N LEU A 182 -15.70 1.57 -0.60
CA LEU A 182 -15.64 3.03 -0.71
C LEU A 182 -14.23 3.56 -0.50
N HIS A 183 -13.49 3.02 0.47
CA HIS A 183 -12.10 3.38 0.73
C HIS A 183 -11.18 3.08 -0.46
N VAL A 184 -11.23 1.85 -0.98
CA VAL A 184 -10.43 1.45 -2.15
C VAL A 184 -10.86 2.23 -3.39
N SER A 185 -12.16 2.33 -3.67
CA SER A 185 -12.64 3.07 -4.85
C SER A 185 -12.25 4.55 -4.81
N SER A 186 -12.28 5.18 -3.63
CA SER A 186 -11.85 6.56 -3.45
C SER A 186 -10.35 6.74 -3.72
N LEU A 187 -9.51 5.81 -3.27
CA LEU A 187 -8.08 5.81 -3.56
C LEU A 187 -7.82 5.65 -5.08
N LEU A 188 -8.53 4.73 -5.73
CA LEU A 188 -8.44 4.50 -7.18
C LEU A 188 -9.02 5.66 -8.01
N ARG A 189 -9.96 6.44 -7.47
CA ARG A 189 -10.57 7.58 -8.17
C ARG A 189 -9.56 8.70 -8.40
N ILE A 190 -8.71 8.98 -7.41
CA ILE A 190 -7.72 10.07 -7.48
C ILE A 190 -6.37 9.65 -8.07
N SER A 191 -6.09 8.34 -8.15
CA SER A 191 -4.84 7.84 -8.73
C SER A 191 -4.76 8.03 -10.25
N THR A 192 -3.55 8.09 -10.79
CA THR A 192 -3.32 7.92 -12.23
C THR A 192 -3.59 6.46 -12.66
N PRO A 193 -3.71 6.15 -13.97
CA PRO A 193 -3.89 4.76 -14.43
C PRO A 193 -2.79 3.81 -13.92
N THR A 194 -1.52 4.23 -13.97
CA THR A 194 -0.39 3.41 -13.50
C THR A 194 -0.34 3.30 -11.98
N GLU A 195 -0.69 4.34 -11.25
CA GLU A 195 -0.84 4.27 -9.79
C GLU A 195 -1.97 3.31 -9.39
N ALA A 196 -3.11 3.37 -10.08
CA ALA A 196 -4.24 2.48 -9.83
C ALA A 196 -3.85 1.00 -10.00
N LYS A 197 -3.12 0.70 -11.08
CA LYS A 197 -2.59 -0.64 -11.38
C LYS A 197 -1.78 -1.20 -10.22
N TYR A 198 -0.81 -0.44 -9.72
CA TYR A 198 0.04 -0.91 -8.62
C TYR A 198 -0.67 -0.88 -7.27
N ILE A 199 -1.59 0.04 -7.02
CA ILE A 199 -2.43 0.01 -5.81
C ILE A 199 -3.23 -1.30 -5.76
N VAL A 200 -3.89 -1.69 -6.86
CA VAL A 200 -4.65 -2.95 -6.90
C VAL A 200 -3.74 -4.16 -6.65
N ARG A 201 -2.57 -4.19 -7.28
CA ARG A 201 -1.57 -5.25 -7.08
C ARG A 201 -1.07 -5.33 -5.63
N LEU A 202 -0.83 -4.18 -5.00
CA LEU A 202 -0.47 -4.08 -3.58
C LEU A 202 -1.59 -4.59 -2.67
N LEU A 203 -2.84 -4.23 -2.96
CA LEU A 203 -4.01 -4.66 -2.18
C LEU A 203 -4.25 -6.17 -2.26
N LEU A 204 -3.94 -6.79 -3.40
CA LEU A 204 -4.04 -8.24 -3.60
C LEU A 204 -2.78 -9.00 -3.14
N GLY A 205 -1.72 -8.29 -2.73
CA GLY A 205 -0.46 -8.91 -2.27
C GLY A 205 0.37 -9.53 -3.40
N ASP A 206 0.11 -9.20 -4.66
CA ASP A 206 0.86 -9.70 -5.81
C ASP A 206 1.20 -8.56 -6.78
N LEU A 207 2.45 -8.10 -6.69
CA LEU A 207 3.00 -7.01 -7.50
C LEU A 207 3.17 -7.36 -8.99
N LYS A 208 3.12 -8.65 -9.37
CA LYS A 208 3.39 -9.11 -10.74
C LYS A 208 4.75 -8.66 -11.30
N LEU A 209 5.74 -8.46 -10.43
CA LEU A 209 7.08 -7.98 -10.80
C LEU A 209 8.09 -9.09 -11.04
N GLY A 210 7.69 -10.37 -10.96
CA GLY A 210 8.55 -11.52 -11.26
C GLY A 210 9.82 -11.59 -10.41
N TYR A 211 9.72 -11.19 -9.14
CA TYR A 211 10.70 -11.48 -8.10
C TYR A 211 9.96 -11.97 -6.84
N HIS A 212 10.69 -12.66 -5.97
CA HIS A 212 10.17 -13.19 -4.71
C HIS A 212 10.90 -12.59 -3.52
N THR A 213 10.42 -12.88 -2.30
CA THR A 213 11.00 -12.46 -1.03
C THR A 213 12.52 -12.63 -0.95
N ARG A 214 13.07 -13.75 -1.43
CA ARG A 214 14.52 -13.99 -1.44
C ARG A 214 15.31 -12.98 -2.28
N THR A 215 14.69 -12.44 -3.33
CA THR A 215 15.31 -11.37 -4.16
C THR A 215 15.34 -10.06 -3.39
N VAL A 216 14.29 -9.76 -2.62
CA VAL A 216 14.25 -8.59 -1.73
C VAL A 216 15.31 -8.70 -0.63
N ILE A 217 15.46 -9.88 -0.03
CA ILE A 217 16.50 -10.15 0.98
C ILE A 217 17.90 -9.94 0.39
N ARG A 218 18.18 -10.51 -0.78
CA ARG A 218 19.48 -10.33 -1.47
C ARG A 218 19.73 -8.88 -1.86
N ALA A 219 18.70 -8.15 -2.26
CA ALA A 219 18.79 -6.73 -2.56
C ALA A 219 19.12 -5.90 -1.30
N ALA A 220 18.49 -6.20 -0.17
CA ALA A 220 18.79 -5.56 1.11
C ALA A 220 20.21 -5.92 1.60
N ALA A 221 20.61 -7.19 1.51
CA ALA A 221 21.97 -7.67 1.79
C ALA A 221 23.01 -6.88 1.00
N ARG A 222 22.78 -6.72 -0.31
CA ARG A 222 23.64 -5.92 -1.19
C ARG A 222 23.61 -4.43 -0.87
N ALA A 223 22.47 -3.89 -0.47
CA ALA A 223 22.33 -2.47 -0.17
C ALA A 223 23.09 -2.08 1.11
N TYR A 224 23.10 -2.96 2.11
CA TYR A 224 23.68 -2.70 3.43
C TYR A 224 24.96 -3.50 3.71
N GLU A 225 25.48 -4.20 2.70
CA GLU A 225 26.77 -4.90 2.75
C GLU A 225 26.85 -5.94 3.88
N VAL A 226 25.77 -6.69 4.07
CA VAL A 226 25.65 -7.79 5.03
C VAL A 226 25.38 -9.12 4.32
N PRO A 227 25.77 -10.28 4.90
CA PRO A 227 25.42 -11.58 4.36
C PRO A 227 23.90 -11.80 4.28
N SER A 228 23.41 -12.36 3.16
CA SER A 228 21.99 -12.65 2.98
C SER A 228 21.46 -13.65 4.01
N GLU A 229 22.30 -14.59 4.42
CA GLU A 229 21.97 -15.67 5.36
C GLU A 229 21.62 -15.10 6.73
N LEU A 230 22.28 -14.02 7.15
CA LEU A 230 21.97 -13.34 8.41
C LEU A 230 20.60 -12.65 8.36
N ILE A 231 20.23 -12.07 7.23
CA ILE A 231 18.88 -11.50 7.03
C ILE A 231 17.84 -12.62 6.95
N GLU A 232 18.11 -13.73 6.26
CA GLU A 232 17.22 -14.90 6.20
C GLU A 232 16.96 -15.46 7.60
N ASN A 233 18.00 -15.59 8.43
CA ASN A 233 17.90 -15.99 9.84
C ASN A 233 17.08 -14.98 10.67
N ALA A 234 17.37 -13.69 10.53
CA ALA A 234 16.61 -12.63 11.19
C ALA A 234 15.12 -12.69 10.80
N CYS A 235 14.82 -12.92 9.53
CA CYS A 235 13.45 -13.07 9.02
C CYS A 235 12.75 -14.31 9.58
N ALA A 236 13.45 -15.43 9.72
CA ALA A 236 12.91 -16.67 10.28
C ALA A 236 12.50 -16.52 11.75
N ILE A 237 13.24 -15.69 12.50
CA ILE A 237 13.00 -15.43 13.92
C ILE A 237 11.98 -14.30 14.10
N LEU A 238 12.23 -13.13 13.51
CA LEU A 238 11.50 -11.88 13.78
C LEU A 238 10.34 -11.59 12.82
N GLY A 239 10.21 -12.37 11.75
CA GLY A 239 9.31 -12.10 10.63
C GLY A 239 9.99 -11.32 9.50
N LEU A 240 9.43 -11.42 8.29
CA LEU A 240 10.04 -10.89 7.06
C LEU A 240 10.32 -9.38 7.14
N THR A 241 9.32 -8.59 7.53
CA THR A 241 9.43 -7.14 7.55
C THR A 241 10.53 -6.70 8.52
N LYS A 242 10.49 -7.18 9.77
CA LYS A 242 11.46 -6.84 10.82
C LYS A 242 12.86 -7.34 10.49
N GLY A 243 12.98 -8.58 9.99
CA GLY A 243 14.28 -9.15 9.63
C GLY A 243 15.00 -8.37 8.54
N ILE A 244 14.28 -7.95 7.48
CA ILE A 244 14.87 -7.13 6.41
C ILE A 244 15.20 -5.72 6.89
N THR A 245 14.37 -5.10 7.73
CA THR A 245 14.68 -3.74 8.24
C THR A 245 15.95 -3.71 9.08
N LEU A 246 16.25 -4.77 9.82
CA LEU A 246 17.48 -4.84 10.63
C LEU A 246 18.76 -4.94 9.79
N ALA A 247 18.66 -5.19 8.48
CA ALA A 247 19.81 -5.27 7.61
C ALA A 247 20.67 -4.00 7.63
N SER A 248 20.06 -2.83 7.82
CA SER A 248 20.77 -1.56 7.90
C SER A 248 21.52 -1.35 9.23
N GLU A 249 21.23 -2.13 10.27
CA GLU A 249 21.95 -2.08 11.55
C GLU A 249 23.29 -2.84 11.49
N GLY A 250 23.58 -3.51 10.37
CA GLY A 250 24.85 -4.14 10.09
C GLY A 250 25.02 -5.55 10.68
N LEU A 251 26.19 -6.13 10.41
CA LEU A 251 26.49 -7.54 10.67
C LEU A 251 26.39 -7.90 12.16
N LEU A 252 26.92 -7.05 13.04
CA LEU A 252 26.94 -7.31 14.49
C LEU A 252 25.53 -7.42 15.08
N LYS A 253 24.60 -6.56 14.63
CA LYS A 253 23.23 -6.62 15.12
C LYS A 253 22.53 -7.88 14.67
N LEU A 254 22.67 -8.24 13.39
CA LEU A 254 22.02 -9.41 12.82
C LEU A 254 22.51 -10.71 13.47
N SER A 255 23.81 -10.82 13.78
CA SER A 255 24.38 -12.01 14.43
C SER A 255 23.94 -12.20 15.88
N GLN A 256 23.49 -11.14 16.55
CA GLN A 256 22.99 -11.18 17.93
C GLN A 256 21.52 -11.62 18.03
N ILE A 257 20.80 -11.77 16.92
CA ILE A 257 19.39 -12.16 16.93
C ILE A 257 19.29 -13.61 17.39
N LYS A 258 18.55 -13.83 18.48
CA LYS A 258 18.29 -15.14 19.06
C LYS A 258 16.80 -15.37 19.19
N ILE A 259 16.40 -16.65 19.17
CA ILE A 259 15.03 -17.09 19.44
C ILE A 259 14.65 -16.68 20.87
N ARG A 260 13.42 -16.20 21.05
CA ARG A 260 12.85 -15.84 22.35
C ARG A 260 11.59 -16.66 22.63
N PRO A 261 11.35 -17.09 23.87
CA PRO A 261 10.09 -17.71 24.25
C PRO A 261 8.89 -16.85 23.86
N GLY A 262 7.81 -17.48 23.40
CA GLY A 262 6.59 -16.80 22.94
C GLY A 262 6.65 -16.30 21.49
N GLN A 263 7.75 -16.49 20.78
CA GLN A 263 7.88 -16.16 19.36
C GLN A 263 7.70 -17.41 18.49
N PHE A 264 6.74 -17.35 17.55
CA PHE A 264 6.56 -18.42 16.58
C PHE A 264 7.71 -18.40 15.56
N ILE A 265 8.40 -19.53 15.41
CA ILE A 265 9.41 -19.75 14.38
C ILE A 265 8.84 -20.63 13.27
N ARG A 266 9.34 -20.46 12.05
CA ARG A 266 8.96 -21.37 10.95
C ARG A 266 9.39 -22.80 11.31
N PRO A 267 8.52 -23.80 11.13
CA PRO A 267 8.90 -25.19 11.38
C PRO A 267 10.04 -25.61 10.45
N GLN A 268 10.95 -26.41 10.98
CA GLN A 268 11.96 -27.06 10.16
C GLN A 268 11.28 -28.08 9.24
N LEU A 269 11.60 -28.04 7.95
CA LEU A 269 11.10 -28.99 6.97
C LEU A 269 12.04 -30.20 6.89
N ALA A 270 11.50 -31.37 6.55
CA ALA A 270 12.28 -32.58 6.30
C ALA A 270 12.36 -32.85 4.79
N HIS A 271 13.47 -33.42 4.35
CA HIS A 271 13.61 -33.96 3.00
C HIS A 271 13.10 -35.40 3.00
N LEU A 272 12.22 -35.76 2.07
CA LEU A 272 11.81 -37.15 1.86
C LEU A 272 12.84 -37.81 0.95
N TYR A 273 13.64 -38.72 1.49
CA TYR A 273 14.58 -39.52 0.71
C TYR A 273 13.81 -40.69 0.11
N GLU A 274 13.66 -40.72 -1.21
CA GLU A 274 13.21 -41.91 -1.94
C GLU A 274 14.46 -42.73 -2.34
N PRO A 275 14.63 -43.95 -1.79
CA PRO A 275 15.81 -44.78 -2.03
C PRO A 275 15.90 -45.36 -3.44
#